data_AF-Q39LK8-F1
#
_entry.id   AF-Q39LK8-F1
#
_cell.length_a   1.000
_cell.length_b   1.000
_cell.length_c   1.000
_cell.angle_alpha   90.00
_cell.angle_beta   90.00
_cell.angle_gamma   90.00
#
_symmetry.space_group_name_H-M   'P 1'
#
loop_
_entity.id
_entity.type
_entity.pdbx_description
1 polymer ?
#
loop_
_entity_poly.entity_id
_entity_poly.type
_entity_poly.pdbx_seq_one_letter_code
_entity_poly.pdbx_strand_id
1 'polypeptide(L)'
;MAGADTVAVPKVLTQTDSTPMAQQDGHPVAVELVRLVEYTVNIRSFHPNKKFERLGFRFHGDTRGFSLEESFHPSYLARQTGKVTSRVWQLYACNLAAGSKDKFQDRLRRTKYAGSNTSSGPWWASDGPEPYTEKKYQPDGTADANAFEQGHAGEQIAEVTSWYGGKNFAFLGSRLDWNTLHTTVVPTLDARGHVWIRVERVRRWMDICMLVYGDGFPNCESFIEDPAGNKLFLGTHVRIGTPATHLAGDNKRIMFANVLRVELTLDGNFGSKLWIFTQALGGTPDRRDDYPAIRDIKTAPGTPTRHMSDPDPSGWSGVPGDGPPVILPGMDVVSWPADPLSKIGDGVSGGLGKPLHISAYEDVGAVWQRLQDSFKRPPATRDTTVQAWNDYHLHRNPNEGRAPDSEDLDPKLWKK
;
A
#
# COMPACT_ATOMS: atom_id res chain seq x y z
N MET A 1 -44.40 16.17 -18.99
CA MET A 1 -44.40 16.18 -17.53
C MET A 1 -43.26 15.29 -17.06
N ALA A 2 -42.09 15.89 -16.82
CA ALA A 2 -40.92 15.19 -16.29
C ALA A 2 -40.98 15.24 -14.77
N GLY A 3 -40.79 14.09 -14.12
CA GLY A 3 -40.87 13.92 -12.68
C GLY A 3 -39.82 14.76 -11.96
N ALA A 4 -40.25 15.47 -10.92
CA ALA A 4 -39.35 16.14 -10.00
C ALA A 4 -38.61 15.07 -9.18
N ASP A 5 -37.29 15.06 -9.30
CA ASP A 5 -36.41 14.26 -8.46
C ASP A 5 -36.66 14.62 -7.00
N THR A 6 -37.06 13.62 -6.20
CA THR A 6 -37.23 13.76 -4.75
C THR A 6 -35.87 13.96 -4.12
N VAL A 7 -35.54 15.21 -3.80
CA VAL A 7 -34.37 15.58 -2.98
C VAL A 7 -34.52 14.92 -1.62
N ALA A 8 -33.54 14.10 -1.23
CA ALA A 8 -33.54 13.39 0.04
C ALA A 8 -33.53 14.38 1.21
N VAL A 9 -34.48 14.22 2.14
CA VAL A 9 -34.58 15.06 3.34
C VAL A 9 -33.33 14.86 4.22
N PRO A 10 -32.65 15.92 4.68
CA PRO A 10 -31.48 15.80 5.54
C PRO A 10 -31.78 15.02 6.82
N LYS A 11 -30.91 14.08 7.17
CA LYS A 11 -31.05 13.26 8.39
C LYS A 11 -30.63 14.10 9.60
N VAL A 12 -31.59 14.54 10.41
CA VAL A 12 -31.36 15.28 11.65
C VAL A 12 -30.56 14.39 12.63
N LEU A 13 -29.42 14.88 13.12
CA LEU A 13 -28.68 14.22 14.20
C LEU A 13 -29.56 14.19 15.46
N THR A 14 -29.57 13.08 16.18
CA THR A 14 -30.24 12.99 17.48
C THR A 14 -29.77 14.14 18.37
N GLN A 15 -30.73 14.86 18.98
CA GLN A 15 -30.47 15.97 19.90
C GLN A 15 -29.39 15.57 20.89
N THR A 16 -28.28 16.29 20.85
CA THR A 16 -27.28 16.29 21.93
C THR A 16 -26.97 17.75 22.18
N ASP A 17 -27.20 18.20 23.42
CA ASP A 17 -27.03 19.58 23.83
C ASP A 17 -25.57 19.99 23.59
N SER A 18 -25.33 20.81 22.57
CA SER A 18 -23.99 21.26 22.17
C SER A 18 -23.57 22.56 22.89
N THR A 19 -24.43 23.13 23.75
CA THR A 19 -24.19 24.37 24.48
C THR A 19 -24.15 24.12 25.99
N PRO A 20 -23.17 24.67 26.74
CA PRO A 20 -23.20 24.66 28.20
C PRO A 20 -24.52 25.25 28.72
N MET A 21 -25.10 24.60 29.72
CA MET A 21 -26.43 24.80 30.33
C MET A 21 -26.87 26.25 30.61
N ALA A 22 -25.96 27.23 30.59
CA ALA A 22 -26.23 28.63 30.91
C ALA A 22 -26.73 29.47 29.71
N GLN A 23 -26.65 28.97 28.46
CA GLN A 23 -27.12 29.65 27.25
C GLN A 23 -27.94 28.67 26.39
N GLN A 24 -29.23 28.54 26.70
CA GLN A 24 -30.19 27.68 25.98
C GLN A 24 -30.90 28.44 24.84
N ASP A 25 -30.15 29.14 24.01
CA ASP A 25 -30.62 29.78 22.76
C ASP A 25 -30.28 28.95 21.51
N GLY A 26 -29.80 27.71 21.68
CA GLY A 26 -29.50 26.80 20.59
C GLY A 26 -30.76 26.40 19.80
N HIS A 27 -30.81 26.79 18.51
CA HIS A 27 -31.84 26.32 17.58
C HIS A 27 -31.40 25.01 16.91
N PRO A 28 -32.29 24.02 16.72
CA PRO A 28 -32.02 22.87 15.88
C PRO A 28 -31.70 23.31 14.46
N VAL A 29 -30.53 22.92 13.95
CA VAL A 29 -30.13 23.17 12.56
C VAL A 29 -30.14 21.84 11.82
N ALA A 30 -30.83 21.80 10.68
CA ALA A 30 -30.72 20.68 9.76
C ALA A 30 -29.33 20.71 9.12
N VAL A 31 -28.55 19.66 9.35
CA VAL A 31 -27.21 19.50 8.78
C VAL A 31 -27.26 18.37 7.76
N GLU A 32 -26.89 18.67 6.52
CA GLU A 32 -26.70 17.64 5.50
C GLU A 32 -25.47 16.80 5.84
N LEU A 33 -25.68 15.49 5.92
CA LEU A 33 -24.63 14.53 6.21
C LEU A 33 -24.17 13.90 4.89
N VAL A 34 -22.86 13.76 4.74
CA VAL A 34 -22.29 12.94 3.66
C VAL A 34 -22.93 11.55 3.65
N ARG A 35 -23.30 11.08 2.46
CA ARG A 35 -23.81 9.73 2.26
C ARG A 35 -22.69 8.72 2.51
N LEU A 36 -22.95 7.73 3.35
CA LEU A 36 -22.05 6.58 3.49
C LEU A 36 -22.21 5.71 2.24
N VAL A 37 -21.08 5.37 1.62
CA VAL A 37 -21.03 4.62 0.36
C VAL A 37 -19.99 3.50 0.42
N GLU A 38 -19.89 2.75 -0.65
CA GLU A 38 -18.90 1.70 -0.83
C GLU A 38 -17.67 2.23 -1.57
N TYR A 39 -16.49 2.00 -1.00
CA TYR A 39 -15.21 2.29 -1.63
C TYR A 39 -14.49 0.99 -1.97
N THR A 40 -13.78 0.95 -3.10
CA THR A 40 -12.97 -0.21 -3.48
C THR A 40 -11.51 0.07 -3.15
N VAL A 41 -10.88 -0.77 -2.33
CA VAL A 41 -9.44 -0.69 -2.07
C VAL A 41 -8.72 -1.69 -2.96
N ASN A 42 -7.65 -1.27 -3.62
CA ASN A 42 -6.77 -2.10 -4.42
C ASN A 42 -5.36 -2.07 -3.82
N ILE A 43 -4.73 -3.24 -3.67
CA ILE A 43 -3.31 -3.38 -3.30
C ILE A 43 -2.70 -4.35 -4.30
N ARG A 44 -1.55 -3.99 -4.88
CA ARG A 44 -0.91 -4.84 -5.88
C ARG A 44 0.59 -4.71 -5.92
N SER A 45 1.21 -5.81 -6.32
CA SER A 45 2.64 -5.91 -6.59
C SER A 45 2.89 -6.06 -8.08
N PHE A 46 3.89 -5.35 -8.58
CA PHE A 46 4.30 -5.38 -9.98
C PHE A 46 5.81 -5.20 -10.10
N HIS A 47 6.38 -5.71 -11.19
CA HIS A 47 7.79 -5.49 -11.54
C HIS A 47 7.88 -4.46 -12.67
N PRO A 48 8.50 -3.29 -12.47
CA PRO A 48 8.39 -2.19 -13.45
C PRO A 48 9.13 -2.47 -14.76
N ASN A 49 10.21 -3.24 -14.72
CA ASN A 49 11.08 -3.48 -15.86
C ASN A 49 10.48 -4.45 -16.90
N LYS A 50 11.07 -4.47 -18.09
CA LYS A 50 10.72 -5.44 -19.15
C LYS A 50 10.96 -6.88 -18.68
N LYS A 51 12.07 -7.06 -17.98
CA LYS A 51 12.43 -8.28 -17.29
C LYS A 51 12.92 -7.97 -15.90
N PHE A 52 12.82 -8.96 -15.04
CA PHE A 52 13.46 -8.94 -13.73
C PHE A 52 14.97 -8.80 -13.89
N GLU A 53 15.64 -8.36 -12.82
CA GLU A 53 17.10 -8.28 -12.78
C GLU A 53 17.72 -9.68 -12.96
N ARG A 54 19.04 -9.74 -13.11
CA ARG A 54 19.78 -11.01 -13.25
C ARG A 54 19.43 -12.02 -12.15
N LEU A 55 19.26 -11.56 -10.90
CA LEU A 55 18.89 -12.40 -9.75
C LEU A 55 17.40 -12.80 -9.72
N GLY A 56 16.57 -12.26 -10.61
CA GLY A 56 15.23 -12.76 -10.93
C GLY A 56 15.17 -13.58 -12.20
N PHE A 57 16.30 -14.13 -12.65
CA PHE A 57 16.42 -15.03 -13.80
C PHE A 57 15.82 -14.48 -15.10
N ARG A 58 15.72 -13.15 -15.23
CA ARG A 58 15.13 -12.47 -16.40
C ARG A 58 13.70 -12.91 -16.74
N PHE A 59 12.89 -13.27 -15.74
CA PHE A 59 11.44 -13.42 -15.93
C PHE A 59 10.83 -12.12 -16.46
N HIS A 60 9.77 -12.20 -17.27
CA HIS A 60 9.11 -11.01 -17.80
C HIS A 60 8.46 -10.20 -16.66
N GLY A 61 8.73 -8.90 -16.66
CA GLY A 61 8.07 -7.95 -15.76
C GLY A 61 6.79 -7.37 -16.37
N ASP A 62 6.27 -6.34 -15.71
CA ASP A 62 5.03 -5.66 -16.07
C ASP A 62 5.26 -4.50 -17.05
N THR A 63 6.50 -4.04 -17.24
CA THR A 63 6.86 -2.96 -18.19
C THR A 63 6.00 -1.69 -18.02
N ARG A 64 5.84 -1.23 -16.78
CA ARG A 64 5.02 -0.06 -16.48
C ARG A 64 5.50 0.72 -15.26
N GLY A 65 5.08 1.97 -15.17
CA GLY A 65 5.18 2.78 -13.96
C GLY A 65 4.06 2.48 -12.95
N PHE A 66 4.00 3.29 -11.91
CA PHE A 66 2.86 3.31 -10.98
C PHE A 66 1.59 3.73 -11.73
N SER A 67 0.43 3.21 -11.29
CA SER A 67 -0.82 3.44 -12.01
C SER A 67 -2.05 3.37 -11.10
N LEU A 68 -3.10 4.11 -11.48
CA LEU A 68 -4.46 4.02 -10.95
C LEU A 68 -5.41 3.21 -11.86
N GLU A 69 -4.89 2.65 -12.95
CA GLU A 69 -5.66 1.75 -13.83
C GLU A 69 -5.93 0.41 -13.14
N GLU A 70 -6.96 -0.31 -13.59
CA GLU A 70 -7.33 -1.58 -12.99
C GLU A 70 -6.37 -2.71 -13.42
N SER A 71 -6.10 -3.61 -12.47
CA SER A 71 -5.54 -4.92 -12.81
C SER A 71 -6.63 -5.77 -13.46
N PHE A 72 -6.25 -6.69 -14.34
CA PHE A 72 -7.21 -7.52 -15.07
C PHE A 72 -6.85 -9.00 -15.01
N HIS A 73 -7.84 -9.86 -15.11
CA HIS A 73 -7.67 -11.31 -15.25
C HIS A 73 -8.90 -11.88 -15.98
N PRO A 74 -8.81 -12.93 -16.82
CA PRO A 74 -9.98 -13.46 -17.53
C PRO A 74 -11.14 -13.89 -16.63
N SER A 75 -10.85 -14.38 -15.42
CA SER A 75 -11.88 -14.71 -14.42
C SER A 75 -12.35 -13.52 -13.58
N TYR A 76 -11.80 -12.33 -13.81
CA TYR A 76 -12.23 -11.07 -13.21
C TYR A 76 -12.83 -10.18 -14.28
N LEU A 77 -14.14 -9.95 -14.21
CA LEU A 77 -14.82 -9.00 -15.09
C LEU A 77 -14.34 -7.58 -14.76
N ALA A 78 -13.30 -7.13 -15.46
CA ALA A 78 -12.74 -5.80 -15.30
C ALA A 78 -13.81 -4.72 -15.53
N ARG A 79 -13.83 -3.68 -14.69
CA ARG A 79 -14.76 -2.56 -14.82
C ARG A 79 -14.20 -1.56 -15.84
N GLN A 80 -14.28 -1.93 -17.12
CA GLN A 80 -14.18 -1.10 -18.35
C GLN A 80 -13.07 -0.02 -18.54
N THR A 81 -12.24 0.37 -17.58
CA THR A 81 -11.22 1.43 -17.73
C THR A 81 -9.81 0.90 -17.51
N GLY A 82 -8.89 1.11 -18.46
CA GLY A 82 -7.42 0.94 -18.32
C GLY A 82 -6.95 -0.40 -17.75
N LYS A 83 -6.21 -1.19 -18.54
CA LYS A 83 -5.76 -2.52 -18.11
C LYS A 83 -4.25 -2.52 -17.91
N VAL A 84 -3.81 -2.64 -16.67
CA VAL A 84 -2.39 -2.83 -16.32
C VAL A 84 -2.13 -4.23 -15.80
N THR A 85 -0.91 -4.71 -16.05
CA THR A 85 -0.42 -6.00 -15.57
C THR A 85 0.07 -5.90 -14.12
N SER A 86 -0.02 -6.99 -13.36
CA SER A 86 0.52 -7.09 -12.01
C SER A 86 0.98 -8.52 -11.74
N ARG A 87 2.00 -8.68 -10.89
CA ARG A 87 2.45 -10.00 -10.42
C ARG A 87 1.42 -10.64 -9.50
N VAL A 88 0.93 -9.89 -8.52
CA VAL A 88 -0.20 -10.28 -7.69
C VAL A 88 -0.96 -9.02 -7.32
N TRP A 89 -2.28 -9.10 -7.25
CA TRP A 89 -3.12 -7.99 -6.85
C TRP A 89 -4.34 -8.48 -6.09
N GLN A 90 -4.85 -7.62 -5.22
CA GLN A 90 -6.06 -7.85 -4.45
C GLN A 90 -6.93 -6.61 -4.47
N LEU A 91 -8.24 -6.81 -4.52
CA LEU A 91 -9.22 -5.78 -4.21
C LEU A 91 -10.27 -6.29 -3.24
N TYR A 92 -10.92 -5.37 -2.54
CA TYR A 92 -12.09 -5.61 -1.69
C TYR A 92 -12.90 -4.32 -1.54
N ALA A 93 -14.20 -4.46 -1.26
CA ALA A 93 -15.10 -3.34 -1.15
C ALA A 93 -15.46 -3.02 0.32
N CYS A 94 -15.08 -1.82 0.75
CA CYS A 94 -15.39 -1.25 2.05
C CYS A 94 -16.77 -0.56 2.00
N ASN A 95 -17.84 -1.29 2.28
CA ASN A 95 -19.19 -0.73 2.34
C ASN A 95 -19.45 -0.04 3.68
N LEU A 96 -19.22 1.27 3.74
CA LEU A 96 -19.43 2.05 4.97
C LEU A 96 -20.91 2.22 5.33
N ALA A 97 -21.84 1.85 4.45
CA ALA A 97 -23.28 1.83 4.72
C ALA A 97 -23.79 0.48 5.25
N ALA A 98 -22.91 -0.49 5.53
CA ALA A 98 -23.29 -1.85 5.92
C ALA A 98 -24.14 -1.93 7.21
N GLY A 99 -24.08 -0.92 8.08
CA GLY A 99 -24.90 -0.80 9.29
C GLY A 99 -24.50 -1.70 10.46
N SER A 100 -23.68 -2.73 10.25
CA SER A 100 -23.07 -3.54 11.30
C SER A 100 -21.74 -4.16 10.85
N LYS A 101 -20.89 -4.54 11.81
CA LYS A 101 -19.60 -5.20 11.55
C LYS A 101 -19.76 -6.51 10.78
N ASP A 102 -20.76 -7.33 11.10
CA ASP A 102 -20.99 -8.60 10.40
C ASP A 102 -21.36 -8.40 8.94
N LYS A 103 -22.25 -7.43 8.64
CA LYS A 103 -22.62 -7.10 7.26
C LYS A 103 -21.44 -6.52 6.48
N PHE A 104 -20.59 -5.73 7.16
CA PHE A 104 -19.36 -5.20 6.59
C PHE A 104 -18.37 -6.32 6.26
N GLN A 105 -18.13 -7.24 7.20
CA GLN A 105 -17.28 -8.42 7.02
C GLN A 105 -17.78 -9.34 5.89
N ASP A 106 -19.09 -9.57 5.82
CA ASP A 106 -19.72 -10.36 4.75
C ASP A 106 -19.56 -9.69 3.38
N ARG A 107 -19.57 -8.36 3.33
CA ARG A 107 -19.31 -7.63 2.08
C ARG A 107 -17.84 -7.75 1.67
N LEU A 108 -16.90 -7.60 2.60
CA LEU A 108 -15.47 -7.82 2.33
C LEU A 108 -15.23 -9.22 1.76
N ARG A 109 -15.74 -10.28 2.40
CA ARG A 109 -15.57 -11.67 1.95
C ARG A 109 -16.11 -11.93 0.55
N ARG A 110 -17.25 -11.34 0.20
CA ARG A 110 -17.90 -11.53 -1.11
C ARG A 110 -17.26 -10.73 -2.24
N THR A 111 -16.65 -9.60 -1.92
CA THR A 111 -16.05 -8.70 -2.93
C THR A 111 -14.54 -8.88 -3.05
N LYS A 112 -13.90 -9.50 -2.06
CA LYS A 112 -12.49 -9.81 -2.08
C LYS A 112 -12.14 -10.66 -3.29
N TYR A 113 -11.21 -10.18 -4.10
CA TYR A 113 -10.64 -10.92 -5.21
C TYR A 113 -9.12 -10.78 -5.18
N ALA A 114 -8.40 -11.88 -5.36
CA ALA A 114 -6.95 -11.90 -5.56
C ALA A 114 -6.65 -12.54 -6.91
N GLY A 115 -5.66 -12.00 -7.64
CA GLY A 115 -5.34 -12.45 -8.99
C GLY A 115 -3.91 -12.11 -9.41
N SER A 116 -3.50 -12.69 -10.54
CA SER A 116 -2.20 -12.49 -11.15
C SER A 116 -2.38 -12.38 -12.66
N ASN A 117 -1.59 -11.54 -13.33
CA ASN A 117 -1.48 -11.59 -14.79
C ASN A 117 -0.50 -12.69 -15.21
N THR A 118 -0.52 -13.05 -16.50
CA THR A 118 0.33 -14.12 -17.01
C THR A 118 1.80 -13.93 -16.63
N SER A 119 2.37 -14.93 -15.96
CA SER A 119 3.81 -15.01 -15.68
C SER A 119 4.50 -15.78 -16.80
N SER A 120 5.71 -15.39 -17.17
CA SER A 120 6.51 -16.11 -18.15
C SER A 120 8.00 -15.76 -17.97
N GLY A 121 8.87 -16.66 -18.42
CA GLY A 121 10.31 -16.47 -18.31
C GLY A 121 11.06 -17.05 -19.51
N PRO A 122 12.40 -17.01 -19.47
CA PRO A 122 13.21 -17.59 -20.52
C PRO A 122 13.11 -19.12 -20.52
N TRP A 123 13.27 -19.73 -21.69
CA TRP A 123 13.09 -21.17 -21.91
C TRP A 123 13.95 -22.07 -20.99
N TRP A 124 15.10 -21.58 -20.52
CA TRP A 124 16.02 -22.34 -19.66
C TRP A 124 15.65 -22.31 -18.17
N ALA A 125 14.70 -21.47 -17.75
CA ALA A 125 14.25 -21.35 -16.35
C ALA A 125 12.72 -21.44 -16.20
N SER A 126 11.98 -21.73 -17.28
CA SER A 126 10.52 -21.66 -17.29
C SER A 126 9.89 -22.87 -17.96
N ASP A 127 8.78 -23.35 -17.37
CA ASP A 127 7.90 -24.38 -17.96
C ASP A 127 6.95 -23.80 -19.03
N GLY A 128 7.13 -22.52 -19.38
CA GLY A 128 6.25 -21.77 -20.27
C GLY A 128 5.35 -20.78 -19.51
N PRO A 129 4.47 -20.07 -20.24
CA PRO A 129 3.59 -19.07 -19.63
C PRO A 129 2.58 -19.68 -18.67
N GLU A 130 2.43 -19.08 -17.49
CA GLU A 130 1.37 -19.40 -16.53
C GLU A 130 0.28 -18.33 -16.58
N PRO A 131 -0.92 -18.64 -17.10
CA PRO A 131 -2.01 -17.67 -17.21
C PRO A 131 -2.88 -17.58 -15.94
N TYR A 132 -2.69 -18.47 -14.95
CA TYR A 132 -3.45 -18.50 -13.71
C TYR A 132 -4.97 -18.70 -13.88
N THR A 133 -5.40 -19.40 -14.92
CA THR A 133 -6.82 -19.69 -15.16
C THR A 133 -7.37 -20.81 -14.28
N GLU A 134 -6.50 -21.70 -13.78
CA GLU A 134 -6.88 -22.78 -12.87
C GLU A 134 -6.83 -22.30 -11.40
N LYS A 135 -7.93 -22.49 -10.66
CA LYS A 135 -8.07 -22.04 -9.26
C LYS A 135 -6.92 -22.48 -8.34
N LYS A 136 -6.37 -23.69 -8.52
CA LYS A 136 -5.29 -24.22 -7.68
C LYS A 136 -3.94 -23.51 -7.86
N TYR A 137 -3.77 -22.75 -8.94
CA TYR A 137 -2.57 -21.97 -9.22
C TYR A 137 -2.77 -20.48 -9.00
N GLN A 138 -4.02 -20.03 -8.83
CA GLN A 138 -4.33 -18.63 -8.58
C GLN A 138 -3.78 -18.16 -7.24
N PRO A 139 -3.42 -16.87 -7.12
CA PRO A 139 -3.17 -16.24 -5.84
C PRO A 139 -4.36 -16.38 -4.89
N ASP A 140 -4.09 -16.33 -3.60
CA ASP A 140 -5.11 -16.26 -2.56
C ASP A 140 -4.97 -14.94 -1.78
N GLY A 141 -5.98 -14.63 -0.96
CA GLY A 141 -5.92 -13.49 -0.07
C GLY A 141 -7.03 -13.48 0.97
N THR A 142 -6.94 -12.58 1.94
CA THR A 142 -7.96 -12.34 2.98
C THR A 142 -8.26 -10.85 3.11
N ALA A 143 -9.45 -10.52 3.61
CA ALA A 143 -9.87 -9.17 3.95
C ALA A 143 -10.83 -9.25 5.14
N ASP A 144 -10.36 -8.81 6.30
CA ASP A 144 -11.00 -9.04 7.59
C ASP A 144 -11.23 -7.71 8.32
N ALA A 145 -12.45 -7.53 8.82
CA ALA A 145 -12.88 -6.35 9.57
C ALA A 145 -12.41 -6.43 11.02
N ASN A 146 -11.49 -5.55 11.40
CA ASN A 146 -11.02 -5.41 12.78
C ASN A 146 -11.99 -4.54 13.58
N ALA A 147 -12.48 -3.46 12.99
CA ALA A 147 -13.45 -2.55 13.58
C ALA A 147 -14.49 -2.10 12.54
N PHE A 148 -15.72 -1.88 12.99
CA PHE A 148 -16.77 -1.22 12.22
C PHE A 148 -17.75 -0.61 13.20
N GLU A 149 -17.60 0.68 13.45
CA GLU A 149 -18.27 1.35 14.56
C GLU A 149 -18.66 2.77 14.19
N GLN A 150 -19.64 3.28 14.93
CA GLN A 150 -20.14 4.63 14.79
C GLN A 150 -19.73 5.39 16.06
N GLY A 151 -18.71 6.25 15.97
CA GLY A 151 -18.25 7.04 17.11
C GLY A 151 -19.34 7.99 17.63
N HIS A 152 -20.02 8.68 16.71
CA HIS A 152 -21.25 9.43 16.96
C HIS A 152 -22.12 9.47 15.70
N ALA A 153 -23.32 10.05 15.77
CA ALA A 153 -24.29 10.06 14.67
C ALA A 153 -23.75 10.66 13.33
N GLY A 154 -22.70 11.48 13.41
CA GLY A 154 -22.01 12.12 12.28
C GLY A 154 -20.76 11.37 11.80
N GLU A 155 -20.39 10.23 12.40
CA GLU A 155 -19.13 9.54 12.11
C GLU A 155 -19.36 8.07 11.72
N GLN A 156 -18.50 7.51 10.87
CA GLN A 156 -18.41 6.07 10.62
C GLN A 156 -16.94 5.66 10.53
N ILE A 157 -16.54 4.67 11.32
CA ILE A 157 -15.19 4.12 11.36
C ILE A 157 -15.22 2.69 10.83
N ALA A 158 -14.20 2.33 10.05
CA ALA A 158 -13.95 0.97 9.61
C ALA A 158 -12.44 0.69 9.62
N GLU A 159 -12.05 -0.49 10.08
CA GLU A 159 -10.67 -0.96 10.07
C GLU A 159 -10.61 -2.34 9.44
N VAL A 160 -9.71 -2.51 8.47
CA VAL A 160 -9.56 -3.73 7.69
C VAL A 160 -8.09 -4.13 7.64
N THR A 161 -7.82 -5.40 7.92
CA THR A 161 -6.56 -6.05 7.56
C THR A 161 -6.78 -6.93 6.35
N SER A 162 -5.82 -6.92 5.45
CA SER A 162 -5.83 -7.68 4.21
C SER A 162 -4.48 -8.33 3.97
N TRP A 163 -4.50 -9.44 3.27
CA TRP A 163 -3.31 -10.17 2.83
C TRP A 163 -3.57 -10.72 1.44
N TYR A 164 -2.54 -10.77 0.60
CA TYR A 164 -2.51 -11.66 -0.55
C TYR A 164 -1.18 -12.38 -0.65
N GLY A 165 -1.23 -13.56 -1.26
CA GLY A 165 -0.08 -14.41 -1.54
C GLY A 165 -0.19 -15.02 -2.95
N GLY A 166 0.88 -14.95 -3.73
CA GLY A 166 0.94 -15.57 -5.06
C GLY A 166 2.24 -16.33 -5.30
N LYS A 167 2.17 -17.44 -6.03
CA LYS A 167 3.33 -18.28 -6.38
C LYS A 167 3.57 -18.24 -7.89
N ASN A 168 4.83 -18.28 -8.30
CA ASN A 168 5.18 -18.26 -9.72
C ASN A 168 5.25 -19.67 -10.31
N PHE A 169 4.14 -20.16 -10.88
CA PHE A 169 4.09 -21.49 -11.51
C PHE A 169 4.69 -21.54 -12.92
N ALA A 170 5.10 -20.40 -13.49
CA ALA A 170 5.85 -20.38 -14.75
C ALA A 170 7.31 -20.85 -14.57
N PHE A 171 7.81 -20.95 -13.34
CA PHE A 171 9.17 -21.37 -13.05
C PHE A 171 9.34 -22.88 -13.20
N LEU A 172 10.44 -23.30 -13.83
CA LEU A 172 10.77 -24.70 -14.12
C LEU A 172 10.59 -25.58 -12.86
N GLY A 173 9.72 -26.58 -12.96
CA GLY A 173 9.44 -27.55 -11.89
C GLY A 173 8.37 -27.13 -10.88
N SER A 174 7.94 -25.86 -10.85
CA SER A 174 7.02 -25.37 -9.82
C SER A 174 5.63 -26.04 -9.87
N ARG A 175 5.12 -26.36 -11.07
CA ARG A 175 3.86 -27.11 -11.20
C ARG A 175 4.01 -28.56 -10.73
N LEU A 176 5.14 -29.20 -11.03
CA LEU A 176 5.40 -30.58 -10.61
C LEU A 176 5.47 -30.65 -9.08
N ASP A 177 6.27 -29.79 -8.46
CA ASP A 177 6.43 -29.73 -7.00
C ASP A 177 5.11 -29.42 -6.31
N TRP A 178 4.27 -28.55 -6.87
CA TRP A 178 2.99 -28.23 -6.25
C TRP A 178 1.99 -29.39 -6.30
N ASN A 179 1.96 -30.11 -7.43
CA ASN A 179 1.06 -31.25 -7.59
C ASN A 179 1.51 -32.49 -6.81
N THR A 180 2.78 -32.55 -6.36
CA THR A 180 3.36 -33.72 -5.67
C THR A 180 3.65 -33.47 -4.20
N LEU A 181 4.24 -32.33 -3.86
CA LEU A 181 4.74 -31.96 -2.54
C LEU A 181 3.99 -30.78 -1.92
N HIS A 182 3.04 -30.17 -2.65
CA HIS A 182 2.33 -28.96 -2.23
C HIS A 182 3.25 -27.79 -1.85
N THR A 183 4.39 -27.69 -2.55
CA THR A 183 5.36 -26.58 -2.44
C THR A 183 5.76 -26.10 -3.84
N THR A 184 6.51 -25.00 -3.93
CA THR A 184 7.04 -24.47 -5.20
C THR A 184 8.51 -24.07 -5.05
N VAL A 185 9.25 -24.10 -6.17
CA VAL A 185 10.66 -23.68 -6.22
C VAL A 185 10.81 -22.19 -5.90
N VAL A 186 9.82 -21.39 -6.30
CA VAL A 186 9.76 -19.96 -5.99
C VAL A 186 8.92 -19.78 -4.73
N PRO A 187 9.41 -19.07 -3.70
CA PRO A 187 8.61 -18.71 -2.54
C PRO A 187 7.36 -17.90 -2.92
N THR A 188 6.40 -17.86 -2.00
CA THR A 188 5.23 -17.00 -2.16
C THR A 188 5.66 -15.53 -2.14
N LEU A 189 5.04 -14.71 -2.98
CA LEU A 189 5.07 -13.26 -2.88
C LEU A 189 3.92 -12.82 -1.97
N ASP A 190 4.25 -12.22 -0.84
CA ASP A 190 3.32 -11.86 0.22
C ASP A 190 3.27 -10.33 0.46
N ALA A 191 2.06 -9.80 0.51
CA ALA A 191 1.81 -8.43 0.94
C ALA A 191 0.60 -8.36 1.87
N ARG A 192 0.68 -7.46 2.85
CA ARG A 192 -0.34 -7.20 3.85
C ARG A 192 -0.68 -5.72 3.85
N GLY A 193 -1.97 -5.42 3.96
CA GLY A 193 -2.47 -4.07 4.08
C GLY A 193 -3.29 -3.91 5.36
N HIS A 194 -3.05 -2.83 6.09
CA HIS A 194 -3.82 -2.42 7.24
C HIS A 194 -4.38 -1.03 6.94
N VAL A 195 -5.69 -0.95 6.75
CA VAL A 195 -6.40 0.28 6.43
C VAL A 195 -7.39 0.64 7.53
N TRP A 196 -7.37 1.89 7.95
CA TRP A 196 -8.35 2.48 8.85
C TRP A 196 -8.96 3.70 8.17
N ILE A 197 -10.28 3.71 8.10
CA ILE A 197 -11.07 4.75 7.45
C ILE A 197 -12.02 5.34 8.49
N ARG A 198 -12.06 6.67 8.55
CA ARG A 198 -13.05 7.39 9.34
C ARG A 198 -13.69 8.49 8.51
N VAL A 199 -15.00 8.39 8.32
CA VAL A 199 -15.80 9.41 7.63
C VAL A 199 -16.44 10.33 8.65
N GLU A 200 -16.06 11.60 8.63
CA GLU A 200 -16.73 12.69 9.33
C GLU A 200 -17.75 13.34 8.39
N ARG A 201 -19.02 13.05 8.61
CA ARG A 201 -20.12 13.33 7.69
C ARG A 201 -20.61 14.77 7.77
N VAL A 202 -20.40 15.46 8.89
CA VAL A 202 -20.80 16.87 9.06
C VAL A 202 -19.77 17.78 8.42
N ARG A 203 -18.49 17.57 8.72
CA ARG A 203 -17.40 18.39 8.18
C ARG A 203 -16.95 17.95 6.78
N ARG A 204 -17.45 16.82 6.30
CA ARG A 204 -17.27 16.31 4.93
C ARG A 204 -15.82 15.95 4.60
N TRP A 205 -15.21 15.11 5.42
CA TRP A 205 -13.89 14.54 5.12
C TRP A 205 -13.80 13.09 5.54
N MET A 206 -12.90 12.38 4.88
CA MET A 206 -12.47 11.03 5.22
C MET A 206 -11.02 11.08 5.67
N ASP A 207 -10.76 10.61 6.89
CA ASP A 207 -9.42 10.24 7.33
C ASP A 207 -9.11 8.81 6.87
N ILE A 208 -7.92 8.62 6.32
CA ILE A 208 -7.43 7.32 5.86
C ILE A 208 -6.02 7.12 6.45
N CYS A 209 -5.85 6.04 7.19
CA CYS A 209 -4.55 5.55 7.62
C CYS A 209 -4.29 4.22 6.91
N MET A 210 -3.17 4.13 6.19
CA MET A 210 -2.78 2.94 5.43
C MET A 210 -1.36 2.54 5.77
N LEU A 211 -1.16 1.27 6.11
CA LEU A 211 0.13 0.64 6.30
C LEU A 211 0.21 -0.62 5.42
N VAL A 212 1.21 -0.68 4.55
CA VAL A 212 1.50 -1.85 3.72
C VAL A 212 2.88 -2.40 4.06
N TYR A 213 2.94 -3.71 4.29
CA TYR A 213 4.15 -4.44 4.67
C TYR A 213 4.13 -5.87 4.11
N GLY A 214 5.30 -6.51 3.99
CA GLY A 214 5.42 -7.84 3.39
C GLY A 214 6.85 -8.14 2.97
N ASP A 215 7.02 -8.76 1.80
CA ASP A 215 8.34 -9.09 1.28
C ASP A 215 9.20 -7.87 0.91
N GLY A 216 8.57 -6.76 0.52
CA GLY A 216 9.31 -5.58 0.02
C GLY A 216 9.86 -5.74 -1.39
N PHE A 217 9.62 -6.89 -2.03
CA PHE A 217 9.86 -7.15 -3.45
C PHE A 217 8.62 -7.80 -4.09
N PRO A 218 8.19 -7.41 -5.31
CA PRO A 218 8.71 -6.34 -6.17
C PRO A 218 8.13 -4.98 -5.74
N ASN A 219 7.85 -4.06 -6.67
CA ASN A 219 7.21 -2.79 -6.32
C ASN A 219 5.79 -3.07 -5.83
N CYS A 220 5.28 -2.23 -4.94
CA CYS A 220 3.92 -2.32 -4.43
C CYS A 220 3.23 -0.97 -4.55
N GLU A 221 1.94 -0.97 -4.86
CA GLU A 221 1.09 0.22 -4.85
C GLU A 221 -0.29 -0.09 -4.31
N SER A 222 -0.94 0.93 -3.76
CA SER A 222 -2.33 0.83 -3.34
C SER A 222 -3.08 2.12 -3.65
N PHE A 223 -4.36 1.97 -3.96
CA PHE A 223 -5.28 3.08 -4.15
C PHE A 223 -6.69 2.71 -3.68
N ILE A 224 -7.50 3.72 -3.43
CA ILE A 224 -8.92 3.60 -3.10
C ILE A 224 -9.74 4.31 -4.18
N GLU A 225 -10.88 3.72 -4.53
CA GLU A 225 -11.82 4.23 -5.54
C GLU A 225 -13.19 4.46 -4.91
N ASP A 226 -13.81 5.60 -5.22
CA ASP A 226 -15.17 5.93 -4.81
C ASP A 226 -16.24 5.41 -5.80
N PRO A 227 -17.54 5.51 -5.48
CA PRO A 227 -18.60 5.04 -6.38
C PRO A 227 -18.69 5.76 -7.73
N ALA A 228 -18.11 6.95 -7.85
CA ALA A 228 -18.07 7.71 -9.09
C ALA A 228 -16.84 7.37 -9.96
N GLY A 229 -15.98 6.47 -9.48
CA GLY A 229 -14.75 6.07 -10.18
C GLY A 229 -13.57 7.01 -9.94
N ASN A 230 -13.69 7.99 -9.04
CA ASN A 230 -12.54 8.82 -8.67
C ASN A 230 -11.60 8.00 -7.79
N LYS A 231 -10.30 8.20 -8.00
CA LYS A 231 -9.25 7.40 -7.37
C LYS A 231 -8.28 8.25 -6.57
N LEU A 232 -7.79 7.69 -5.48
CA LEU A 232 -6.78 8.29 -4.62
C LEU A 232 -5.71 7.24 -4.32
N PHE A 233 -4.44 7.54 -4.63
CA PHE A 233 -3.33 6.71 -4.17
C PHE A 233 -3.31 6.66 -2.64
N LEU A 234 -3.18 5.46 -2.09
CA LEU A 234 -2.90 5.25 -0.68
C LEU A 234 -1.39 5.13 -0.41
N GLY A 235 -0.59 4.82 -1.43
CA GLY A 235 0.88 4.86 -1.36
C GLY A 235 1.56 4.00 -2.43
N THR A 236 2.88 4.18 -2.56
CA THR A 236 3.73 3.40 -3.47
C THR A 236 5.07 3.04 -2.82
N HIS A 237 5.59 1.86 -3.17
CA HIS A 237 6.88 1.32 -2.73
C HIS A 237 7.73 0.91 -3.94
N VAL A 238 9.00 1.31 -3.91
CA VAL A 238 10.01 0.83 -4.87
C VAL A 238 10.75 -0.33 -4.21
N ARG A 239 10.79 -1.46 -4.91
CA ARG A 239 11.32 -2.72 -4.39
C ARG A 239 12.71 -2.58 -3.80
N ILE A 240 12.94 -3.30 -2.71
CA ILE A 240 14.24 -3.46 -2.05
C ILE A 240 14.74 -4.88 -2.25
N GLY A 241 16.06 -5.04 -2.33
CA GLY A 241 16.73 -6.28 -2.65
C GLY A 241 16.31 -6.89 -3.99
N THR A 242 16.27 -8.22 -4.03
CA THR A 242 16.06 -9.03 -5.22
C THR A 242 15.12 -10.20 -4.91
N PRO A 243 14.46 -10.82 -5.91
CA PRO A 243 13.50 -11.88 -5.64
C PRO A 243 14.15 -13.09 -4.94
N ALA A 244 15.41 -13.38 -5.25
CA ALA A 244 16.17 -14.48 -4.65
C ALA A 244 16.43 -14.29 -3.14
N THR A 245 16.37 -13.06 -2.63
CA THR A 245 16.74 -12.73 -1.25
C THR A 245 15.56 -12.27 -0.40
N HIS A 246 14.52 -11.69 -1.02
CA HIS A 246 13.46 -10.99 -0.31
C HIS A 246 12.09 -11.68 -0.32
N LEU A 247 11.92 -12.77 -1.08
CA LEU A 247 10.68 -13.56 -1.09
C LEU A 247 10.69 -14.73 -0.09
N ALA A 248 11.86 -15.12 0.42
CA ALA A 248 11.95 -16.26 1.32
C ALA A 248 11.47 -15.88 2.73
N GLY A 249 10.60 -16.71 3.32
CA GLY A 249 10.10 -16.56 4.70
C GLY A 249 8.84 -15.71 4.83
N ASP A 250 8.34 -15.53 6.06
CA ASP A 250 7.21 -14.64 6.35
C ASP A 250 7.72 -13.23 6.67
N ASN A 251 8.04 -12.48 5.63
CA ASN A 251 8.62 -11.16 5.78
C ASN A 251 7.53 -10.13 6.14
N LYS A 252 7.90 -9.21 7.02
CA LYS A 252 7.02 -8.11 7.46
C LYS A 252 7.69 -6.76 7.26
N ARG A 253 8.41 -6.62 6.15
CA ARG A 253 9.12 -5.39 5.82
C ARG A 253 8.14 -4.28 5.52
N ILE A 254 8.27 -3.14 6.19
CA ILE A 254 7.48 -1.95 5.89
C ILE A 254 7.75 -1.54 4.44
N MET A 255 6.69 -1.35 3.66
CA MET A 255 6.78 -0.88 2.27
C MET A 255 6.42 0.60 2.20
N PHE A 256 5.22 0.95 2.68
CA PHE A 256 4.81 2.34 2.84
C PHE A 256 3.75 2.48 3.94
N ALA A 257 3.66 3.68 4.50
CA ALA A 257 2.80 4.02 5.62
C ALA A 257 2.34 5.48 5.49
N ASN A 258 1.06 5.71 5.21
CA ASN A 258 0.53 7.03 4.90
C ASN A 258 -0.71 7.36 5.74
N VAL A 259 -0.83 8.63 6.11
CA VAL A 259 -1.97 9.18 6.85
C VAL A 259 -2.48 10.39 6.08
N LEU A 260 -3.69 10.27 5.57
CA LEU A 260 -4.33 11.21 4.66
C LEU A 260 -5.66 11.66 5.22
N ARG A 261 -6.06 12.87 4.86
CA ARG A 261 -7.46 13.33 4.94
C ARG A 261 -7.88 13.83 3.58
N VAL A 262 -9.01 13.38 3.08
CA VAL A 262 -9.57 13.82 1.80
C VAL A 262 -10.94 14.45 2.03
N GLU A 263 -11.22 15.55 1.34
CA GLU A 263 -12.56 16.16 1.31
C GLU A 263 -13.57 15.19 0.68
N LEU A 264 -14.83 15.25 1.10
CA LEU A 264 -15.92 14.46 0.53
C LEU A 264 -17.02 15.36 -0.02
N THR A 265 -17.63 14.94 -1.12
CA THR A 265 -18.92 15.48 -1.55
C THR A 265 -20.05 14.92 -0.70
N LEU A 266 -21.24 15.53 -0.77
CA LEU A 266 -22.43 15.01 -0.08
C LEU A 266 -22.83 13.61 -0.53
N ASP A 267 -22.50 13.24 -1.77
CA ASP A 267 -22.78 11.90 -2.33
C ASP A 267 -21.81 10.82 -1.84
N GLY A 268 -20.78 11.21 -1.09
CA GLY A 268 -19.72 10.32 -0.60
C GLY A 268 -18.55 10.15 -1.57
N ASN A 269 -18.44 10.99 -2.60
CA ASN A 269 -17.31 10.93 -3.54
C ASN A 269 -16.13 11.77 -3.03
N PHE A 270 -14.93 11.52 -3.54
CA PHE A 270 -13.76 12.33 -3.21
C PHE A 270 -13.90 13.75 -3.76
N GLY A 271 -13.65 14.73 -2.89
CA GLY A 271 -13.45 16.14 -3.24
C GLY A 271 -12.05 16.40 -3.77
N SER A 272 -11.72 17.69 -3.99
CA SER A 272 -10.42 18.06 -4.57
C SER A 272 -9.31 18.23 -3.53
N LYS A 273 -9.65 18.60 -2.30
CA LYS A 273 -8.68 18.88 -1.24
C LYS A 273 -8.17 17.62 -0.57
N LEU A 274 -6.88 17.63 -0.27
CA LEU A 274 -6.20 16.57 0.46
C LEU A 274 -5.26 17.19 1.50
N TRP A 275 -5.19 16.58 2.67
CA TRP A 275 -4.19 16.88 3.70
C TRP A 275 -3.34 15.64 3.93
N ILE A 276 -2.03 15.84 4.02
CA ILE A 276 -1.08 14.76 4.30
C ILE A 276 -0.57 14.98 5.72
N PHE A 277 -0.86 14.04 6.61
CA PHE A 277 -0.35 14.04 7.98
C PHE A 277 0.98 13.29 8.06
N THR A 278 1.13 12.24 7.26
CA THR A 278 2.39 11.50 7.16
C THR A 278 2.46 10.80 5.81
N GLN A 279 3.63 10.88 5.19
CA GLN A 279 4.08 10.00 4.14
C GLN A 279 5.37 9.33 4.60
N ALA A 280 5.36 8.01 4.77
CA ALA A 280 6.54 7.24 5.16
C ALA A 280 6.77 6.06 4.22
N LEU A 281 8.04 5.80 3.90
CA LEU A 281 8.50 4.72 3.04
C LEU A 281 9.49 3.85 3.80
N GLY A 282 9.35 2.54 3.66
CA GLY A 282 10.28 1.60 4.27
C GLY A 282 11.51 1.37 3.41
N GLY A 283 12.65 1.31 4.08
CA GLY A 283 13.95 1.12 3.45
C GLY A 283 14.54 2.41 2.87
N THR A 284 15.83 2.31 2.58
CA THR A 284 16.65 3.43 2.13
C THR A 284 16.17 4.01 0.77
N PRO A 285 16.23 5.34 0.58
CA PRO A 285 15.92 5.97 -0.71
C PRO A 285 16.91 5.57 -1.81
N ASP A 286 18.17 5.34 -1.45
CA ASP A 286 19.28 4.95 -2.33
C ASP A 286 19.78 3.54 -2.00
N ARG A 287 20.47 2.87 -2.94
CA ARG A 287 21.07 1.54 -2.72
C ARG A 287 20.06 0.46 -2.33
N ARG A 288 18.92 0.45 -3.02
CA ARG A 288 17.84 -0.52 -2.78
C ARG A 288 18.23 -1.94 -3.14
N ASP A 289 19.15 -2.15 -4.08
CA ASP A 289 19.63 -3.49 -4.46
C ASP A 289 20.40 -4.18 -3.33
N ASP A 290 21.09 -3.39 -2.50
CA ASP A 290 21.97 -3.86 -1.44
C ASP A 290 21.23 -4.04 -0.11
N TYR A 291 19.92 -3.83 -0.09
CA TYR A 291 19.15 -3.90 1.14
C TYR A 291 19.25 -5.31 1.74
N PRO A 292 19.61 -5.44 3.02
CA PRO A 292 19.83 -6.75 3.63
C PRO A 292 18.50 -7.50 3.76
N ALA A 293 18.53 -8.83 3.67
CA ALA A 293 17.33 -9.67 3.76
C ALA A 293 16.82 -9.92 5.20
N ILE A 294 17.63 -9.72 6.24
CA ILE A 294 17.23 -10.13 7.61
C ILE A 294 16.98 -8.92 8.51
N ARG A 295 17.87 -7.91 8.47
CA ARG A 295 17.81 -6.71 9.31
C ARG A 295 18.63 -5.60 8.67
N ASP A 296 18.27 -4.33 8.89
CA ASP A 296 19.11 -3.20 8.56
C ASP A 296 19.86 -2.66 9.79
N ILE A 297 20.92 -1.90 9.53
CA ILE A 297 21.71 -1.24 10.58
C ILE A 297 21.38 0.25 10.55
N LYS A 298 20.63 0.71 11.56
CA LYS A 298 20.32 2.13 11.72
C LYS A 298 21.58 2.87 12.19
N THR A 299 21.95 3.92 11.48
CA THR A 299 23.05 4.80 11.87
C THR A 299 22.52 6.15 12.33
N ALA A 300 23.38 6.97 12.94
CA ALA A 300 22.98 8.28 13.42
C ALA A 300 22.53 9.20 12.26
N PRO A 301 21.57 10.11 12.48
CA PRO A 301 21.19 11.09 11.46
C PRO A 301 22.42 11.84 10.92
N GLY A 302 22.51 11.97 9.60
CA GLY A 302 23.61 12.64 8.91
C GLY A 302 24.82 11.77 8.55
N THR A 303 24.86 10.50 8.96
CA THR A 303 25.86 9.56 8.43
C THR A 303 25.50 9.13 6.99
N PRO A 304 26.48 8.94 6.09
CA PRO A 304 26.19 8.41 4.76
C PRO A 304 25.71 6.96 4.83
N THR A 305 24.93 6.55 3.83
CA THR A 305 24.64 5.13 3.55
C THR A 305 25.96 4.41 3.22
N ARG A 306 26.28 3.33 3.94
CA ARG A 306 27.52 2.55 3.78
C ARG A 306 27.24 1.08 3.53
N HIS A 307 28.12 0.46 2.75
CA HIS A 307 28.27 -0.98 2.60
C HIS A 307 29.24 -1.51 3.65
N MET A 308 29.11 -2.78 4.04
CA MET A 308 30.18 -3.48 4.74
C MET A 308 31.37 -3.77 3.81
N SER A 309 31.17 -3.83 2.49
CA SER A 309 32.29 -3.92 1.54
C SER A 309 32.94 -2.57 1.17
N ASP A 310 32.41 -1.44 1.67
CA ASP A 310 33.04 -0.13 1.45
C ASP A 310 34.44 -0.11 2.13
N PRO A 311 35.47 0.44 1.47
CA PRO A 311 36.84 0.46 1.99
C PRO A 311 37.02 1.52 3.11
N ASP A 312 36.52 1.25 4.32
CA ASP A 312 36.89 1.98 5.54
C ASP A 312 36.83 1.08 6.81
N PRO A 313 37.97 0.76 7.44
CA PRO A 313 38.10 -0.22 8.53
C PRO A 313 37.79 0.31 9.94
N SER A 314 37.25 1.52 10.11
CA SER A 314 37.23 2.19 11.43
C SER A 314 35.87 2.34 12.13
N GLY A 315 34.76 1.95 11.49
CA GLY A 315 33.41 2.23 12.02
C GLY A 315 32.63 1.05 12.64
N TRP A 316 33.12 -0.18 12.48
CA TRP A 316 32.34 -1.35 12.92
C TRP A 316 32.68 -1.72 14.36
N SER A 317 32.00 -1.09 15.33
CA SER A 317 31.98 -1.59 16.70
C SER A 317 31.02 -2.78 16.75
N GLY A 318 31.48 -3.93 16.24
CA GLY A 318 30.75 -5.19 16.35
C GLY A 318 30.28 -5.37 17.79
N VAL A 319 28.97 -5.33 18.01
CA VAL A 319 28.40 -5.64 19.33
C VAL A 319 28.79 -7.09 19.62
N PRO A 320 29.49 -7.38 20.73
CA PRO A 320 29.88 -8.75 21.04
C PRO A 320 28.64 -9.60 21.28
N GLY A 321 28.35 -10.55 20.39
CA GLY A 321 27.25 -11.52 20.56
C GLY A 321 26.49 -11.86 19.27
N ASP A 322 26.46 -10.94 18.31
CA ASP A 322 25.85 -11.18 17.00
C ASP A 322 26.94 -11.52 15.99
N GLY A 323 27.08 -12.80 15.64
CA GLY A 323 27.98 -13.22 14.57
C GLY A 323 27.77 -12.38 13.29
N PRO A 324 28.80 -12.28 12.41
CA PRO A 324 28.65 -11.58 11.15
C PRO A 324 27.42 -12.15 10.42
N PRO A 325 26.51 -11.30 9.90
CA PRO A 325 25.37 -11.80 9.14
C PRO A 325 25.90 -12.67 8.01
N VAL A 326 25.22 -13.77 7.71
CA VAL A 326 25.58 -14.62 6.56
C VAL A 326 25.44 -13.77 5.30
N ILE A 327 26.56 -13.26 4.81
CA ILE A 327 26.63 -12.51 3.56
C ILE A 327 26.65 -13.56 2.45
N LEU A 328 25.50 -13.76 1.77
CA LEU A 328 25.50 -14.56 0.56
C LEU A 328 26.38 -13.84 -0.49
N PRO A 329 27.08 -14.57 -1.38
CA PRO A 329 27.88 -13.95 -2.43
C PRO A 329 27.06 -12.93 -3.23
N GLY A 330 27.47 -11.66 -3.20
CA GLY A 330 26.77 -10.55 -3.87
C GLY A 330 25.73 -9.81 -3.01
N MET A 331 25.62 -10.11 -1.72
CA MET A 331 24.88 -9.28 -0.77
C MET A 331 25.85 -8.36 -0.03
N ASP A 332 25.39 -7.16 0.29
CA ASP A 332 26.07 -6.27 1.22
C ASP A 332 25.15 -5.97 2.40
N VAL A 333 25.72 -5.53 3.53
CA VAL A 333 24.90 -5.00 4.61
C VAL A 333 24.95 -3.50 4.52
N VAL A 334 23.77 -2.93 4.29
CA VAL A 334 23.60 -1.48 4.25
C VAL A 334 23.33 -0.96 5.65
N SER A 335 24.18 -0.03 6.08
CA SER A 335 23.93 0.82 7.24
C SER A 335 23.53 2.21 6.77
N TRP A 336 22.44 2.78 7.29
CA TRP A 336 21.89 4.03 6.75
C TRP A 336 21.11 4.86 7.80
N PRO A 337 21.03 6.20 7.63
CA PRO A 337 20.44 7.11 8.60
C PRO A 337 18.90 7.12 8.47
N ALA A 338 18.24 6.02 8.82
CA ALA A 338 16.78 5.94 8.83
C ALA A 338 16.17 7.02 9.74
N ASP A 339 15.09 7.64 9.26
CA ASP A 339 14.27 8.53 10.07
C ASP A 339 13.72 7.79 11.29
N PRO A 340 13.80 8.37 12.50
CA PRO A 340 13.25 7.73 13.68
C PRO A 340 11.73 7.70 13.62
N LEU A 341 11.13 6.61 14.13
CA LEU A 341 9.67 6.45 14.24
C LEU A 341 8.96 7.62 14.94
N SER A 342 9.66 8.36 15.83
CA SER A 342 9.12 9.53 16.51
C SER A 342 8.78 10.70 15.58
N LYS A 343 9.28 10.72 14.34
CA LYS A 343 8.91 11.73 13.33
C LYS A 343 7.57 11.44 12.67
N ILE A 344 7.08 10.19 12.71
CA ILE A 344 5.74 9.88 12.22
C ILE A 344 4.74 10.65 13.07
N GLY A 345 3.97 11.51 12.41
CA GLY A 345 2.95 12.32 13.08
C GLY A 345 3.50 13.49 13.89
N ASP A 346 4.72 13.97 13.63
CA ASP A 346 5.24 15.20 14.26
C ASP A 346 4.57 16.49 13.75
N GLY A 347 3.83 16.39 12.63
CA GLY A 347 3.09 17.49 11.99
C GLY A 347 3.95 18.38 11.09
N VAL A 348 5.22 18.06 10.87
CA VAL A 348 6.15 18.83 10.03
C VAL A 348 6.89 17.96 9.01
N SER A 349 7.05 16.66 9.27
CA SER A 349 7.78 15.71 8.43
C SER A 349 6.82 14.81 7.63
N GLY A 350 7.32 14.22 6.53
CA GLY A 350 6.53 13.28 5.73
C GLY A 350 5.41 13.98 4.93
N GLY A 351 5.74 15.07 4.25
CA GLY A 351 4.83 15.80 3.37
C GLY A 351 4.98 15.40 1.89
N LEU A 352 4.18 16.02 1.02
CA LEU A 352 4.24 15.76 -0.43
C LEU A 352 5.66 15.95 -0.97
N GLY A 353 6.19 14.90 -1.62
CA GLY A 353 7.54 14.92 -2.21
C GLY A 353 8.69 14.90 -1.21
N LYS A 354 8.38 14.77 0.09
CA LYS A 354 9.36 14.70 1.19
C LYS A 354 8.96 13.58 2.16
N PRO A 355 8.93 12.32 1.69
CA PRO A 355 8.60 11.19 2.55
C PRO A 355 9.63 11.05 3.68
N LEU A 356 9.17 10.52 4.81
CA LEU A 356 10.03 9.93 5.82
C LEU A 356 10.57 8.59 5.32
N HIS A 357 11.86 8.36 5.47
CA HIS A 357 12.47 7.07 5.14
C HIS A 357 12.78 6.34 6.43
N ILE A 358 11.92 5.38 6.82
CA ILE A 358 12.09 4.59 8.04
C ILE A 358 12.71 3.23 7.71
N SER A 359 13.24 2.54 8.72
CA SER A 359 13.70 1.16 8.54
C SER A 359 12.55 0.29 8.03
N ALA A 360 12.84 -0.62 7.09
CA ALA A 360 11.85 -1.60 6.67
C ALA A 360 11.61 -2.65 7.77
N TYR A 361 12.48 -2.73 8.78
CA TYR A 361 12.42 -3.70 9.88
C TYR A 361 11.81 -3.12 11.16
N GLU A 362 11.14 -1.97 11.07
CA GLU A 362 10.40 -1.42 12.21
C GLU A 362 9.28 -2.37 12.66
N ASP A 363 8.98 -2.35 13.96
CA ASP A 363 7.84 -3.07 14.50
C ASP A 363 6.54 -2.53 13.88
N VAL A 364 5.79 -3.42 13.21
CA VAL A 364 4.55 -3.08 12.50
C VAL A 364 3.53 -2.44 13.43
N GLY A 365 3.41 -2.93 14.67
CA GLY A 365 2.49 -2.39 15.68
C GLY A 365 2.87 -0.97 16.12
N ALA A 366 4.17 -0.73 16.35
CA ALA A 366 4.70 0.58 16.69
C ALA A 366 4.49 1.60 15.56
N VAL A 367 4.73 1.20 14.30
CA VAL A 367 4.44 2.05 13.13
C VAL A 367 2.95 2.36 13.09
N TRP A 368 2.08 1.34 13.19
CA TRP A 368 0.63 1.51 13.18
C TRP A 368 0.13 2.49 14.24
N GLN A 369 0.60 2.33 15.48
CA GLN A 369 0.25 3.23 16.59
C GLN A 369 0.66 4.68 16.30
N ARG A 370 1.85 4.90 15.73
CA ARG A 370 2.33 6.24 15.38
C ARG A 370 1.48 6.87 14.28
N LEU A 371 1.06 6.09 13.27
CA LEU A 371 0.20 6.59 12.21
C LEU A 371 -1.17 7.04 12.75
N GLN A 372 -1.76 6.28 13.68
CA GLN A 372 -3.01 6.68 14.33
C GLN A 372 -2.84 7.96 15.15
N ASP A 373 -1.70 8.10 15.83
CA ASP A 373 -1.36 9.31 16.60
C ASP A 373 -1.15 10.53 15.70
N SER A 374 -0.81 10.38 14.42
CA SER A 374 -0.58 11.49 13.50
C SER A 374 -1.77 12.45 13.39
N PHE A 375 -3.01 11.96 13.52
CA PHE A 375 -4.20 12.82 13.49
C PHE A 375 -4.34 13.75 14.71
N LYS A 376 -3.56 13.51 15.79
CA LYS A 376 -3.51 14.38 16.98
C LYS A 376 -2.68 15.64 16.73
N ARG A 377 -1.97 15.73 15.61
CA ARG A 377 -1.18 16.89 15.20
C ARG A 377 -1.76 17.55 13.94
N PRO A 378 -1.40 18.80 13.66
CA PRO A 378 -1.57 19.39 12.34
C PRO A 378 -1.03 18.50 11.22
N PRO A 379 -1.64 18.51 10.02
CA PRO A 379 -1.06 17.84 8.86
C PRO A 379 0.23 18.54 8.40
N ALA A 380 1.20 17.76 7.94
CA ALA A 380 2.45 18.22 7.35
C ALA A 380 2.23 19.02 6.05
N THR A 381 1.13 18.79 5.34
CA THR A 381 0.74 19.58 4.16
C THR A 381 -0.76 19.86 4.16
N ARG A 382 -1.14 21.13 3.97
CA ARG A 382 -2.54 21.60 4.00
C ARG A 382 -3.12 22.07 2.66
N ASP A 383 -2.25 22.48 1.74
CA ASP A 383 -2.65 23.12 0.48
C ASP A 383 -2.41 22.18 -0.72
N THR A 384 -2.61 20.87 -0.51
CA THR A 384 -2.47 19.88 -1.59
C THR A 384 -3.83 19.38 -2.08
N THR A 385 -3.81 18.71 -3.23
CA THR A 385 -5.02 18.21 -3.88
C THR A 385 -4.88 16.73 -4.15
N VAL A 386 -6.02 16.04 -4.32
CA VAL A 386 -6.07 14.65 -4.78
C VAL A 386 -5.29 14.48 -6.08
N GLN A 387 -5.44 15.43 -7.01
CA GLN A 387 -4.73 15.44 -8.28
C GLN A 387 -3.20 15.55 -8.09
N ALA A 388 -2.72 16.52 -7.32
CA ALA A 388 -1.28 16.71 -7.12
C ALA A 388 -0.62 15.50 -6.42
N TRP A 389 -1.33 14.89 -5.46
CA TRP A 389 -0.89 13.67 -4.80
C TRP A 389 -0.83 12.47 -5.76
N ASN A 390 -1.88 12.30 -6.57
CA ASN A 390 -1.91 11.24 -7.56
C ASN A 390 -0.80 11.43 -8.61
N ASP A 391 -0.62 12.65 -9.11
CA ASP A 391 0.42 12.99 -10.08
C ASP A 391 1.81 12.71 -9.50
N TYR A 392 2.07 13.08 -8.26
CA TYR A 392 3.34 12.75 -7.60
C TYR A 392 3.64 11.24 -7.62
N HIS A 393 2.64 10.39 -7.32
CA HIS A 393 2.84 8.93 -7.34
C HIS A 393 2.95 8.35 -8.74
N LEU A 394 2.14 8.82 -9.71
CA LEU A 394 2.22 8.40 -11.12
C LEU A 394 3.59 8.69 -11.72
N HIS A 395 4.20 9.81 -11.33
CA HIS A 395 5.47 10.28 -11.86
C HIS A 395 6.70 9.86 -11.07
N ARG A 396 6.51 9.07 -10.01
CA ARG A 396 7.63 8.58 -9.21
C ARG A 396 8.42 7.55 -10.02
N ASN A 397 9.75 7.69 -10.04
CA ASN A 397 10.62 6.72 -10.69
C ASN A 397 10.45 5.32 -10.05
N PRO A 398 9.95 4.31 -10.77
CA PRO A 398 9.70 2.99 -10.19
C PRO A 398 11.00 2.17 -9.98
N ASN A 399 12.16 2.70 -10.40
CA ASN A 399 13.49 2.16 -10.14
C ASN A 399 14.36 3.13 -9.32
N GLU A 400 13.75 4.11 -8.64
CA GLU A 400 14.46 5.04 -7.77
C GLU A 400 15.37 4.31 -6.77
N GLY A 401 16.65 4.69 -6.73
CA GLY A 401 17.62 4.11 -5.80
C GLY A 401 18.14 2.72 -6.18
N ARG A 402 17.83 2.22 -7.39
CA ARG A 402 18.38 0.96 -7.92
C ARG A 402 19.49 1.21 -8.93
N ALA A 403 20.41 0.26 -9.05
CA ALA A 403 21.43 0.22 -10.08
C ALA A 403 20.78 0.12 -11.46
N PRO A 404 21.28 0.86 -12.48
CA PRO A 404 20.75 0.75 -13.83
C PRO A 404 20.90 -0.67 -14.39
N ASP A 405 19.87 -1.15 -15.08
CA ASP A 405 19.88 -2.43 -15.81
C ASP A 405 19.39 -2.23 -17.25
N SER A 406 19.91 -3.04 -18.18
CA SER A 406 19.53 -2.96 -19.61
C SER A 406 18.04 -3.24 -19.88
N GLU A 407 17.36 -3.88 -18.94
CA GLU A 407 15.94 -4.23 -19.02
C GLU A 407 15.04 -3.17 -18.33
N ASP A 408 15.64 -2.06 -17.88
CA ASP A 408 14.92 -0.99 -17.20
C ASP A 408 13.76 -0.42 -18.02
N LEU A 409 12.73 -0.03 -17.30
CA LEU A 409 11.57 0.65 -17.86
C LEU A 409 12.01 1.95 -18.57
N ASP A 410 11.52 2.16 -19.81
CA ASP A 410 11.73 3.42 -20.52
C ASP A 410 11.19 4.59 -19.68
N PRO A 411 12.01 5.61 -19.36
CA PRO A 411 11.57 6.77 -18.59
C PRO A 411 10.32 7.47 -19.14
N LYS A 412 10.06 7.39 -20.46
CA LYS A 412 8.86 7.94 -21.09
C LYS A 412 7.56 7.27 -20.65
N LEU A 413 7.61 6.13 -19.98
CA LEU A 413 6.43 5.41 -19.50
C LEU A 413 5.98 5.86 -18.11
N TRP A 414 6.81 6.59 -17.37
CA TRP A 414 6.47 7.11 -16.04
C TRP A 414 6.69 8.63 -15.89
N LYS A 415 7.40 9.30 -16.79
CA LYS A 415 7.57 10.76 -16.78
C LYS A 415 6.45 11.54 -17.50
N LYS A 416 5.26 10.96 -17.68
CA LYS A 416 4.23 11.47 -18.60
C LYS A 416 3.30 12.51 -18.00
#